data_AF-A0A6A7LRN7-F1
#
_entry.id   AF-A0A6A7LRN7-F1
#
_cell.length_a   1.000
_cell.length_b   1.000
_cell.length_c   1.000
_cell.angle_alpha   90.00
_cell.angle_beta   90.00
_cell.angle_gamma   90.00
#
_symmetry.space_group_name_H-M   'P 1'
#
loop_
_entity.id
_entity.type
_entity.pdbx_description
1 polymer ?
#
loop_
_entity_poly.entity_id
_entity_poly.type
_entity_poly.pdbx_seq_one_letter_code
_entity_poly.pdbx_strand_id
1 'polypeptide(L)'
;MPMTWKSPTTTDTSLDSEEKIYPPIYPGEHLLEDFMKPLGLSANRLAIELRIPATRILAIIHGKRSITGDTALRLGRYFGTSARFWMNLQAHYDLEVAEDDAGKKIERDVIPRPDIPGPPTLSVSGELEWARAYFQRGRLDQLSAEHMSAAAWNLLNEVARFRYETYGLDFQGALESMSRKDIQPIIDEAIERAQRAEVHGTEGSVAG
;
A
#
# COMPACT_ATOMS: atom_id res chain seq x y z
N MET A 1 -37.97 30.66 -30.03
CA MET A 1 -38.24 29.31 -29.49
C MET A 1 -37.03 28.87 -28.67
N PRO A 2 -37.12 28.69 -27.34
CA PRO A 2 -36.06 28.06 -26.57
C PRO A 2 -36.31 26.55 -26.49
N MET A 3 -35.35 25.73 -26.95
CA MET A 3 -35.39 24.28 -26.76
C MET A 3 -34.80 23.93 -25.39
N THR A 4 -35.62 23.27 -24.58
CA THR A 4 -35.29 22.72 -23.27
C THR A 4 -34.34 21.54 -23.40
N TRP A 5 -33.14 21.64 -22.84
CA TRP A 5 -32.27 20.48 -22.64
C TRP A 5 -32.72 19.72 -21.39
N LYS A 6 -33.08 18.44 -21.54
CA LYS A 6 -33.27 17.50 -20.43
C LYS A 6 -32.01 16.64 -20.31
N SER A 7 -31.39 16.65 -19.14
CA SER A 7 -30.30 15.75 -18.77
C SER A 7 -30.76 14.29 -18.72
N PRO A 8 -29.86 13.33 -18.96
CA PRO A 8 -29.90 12.03 -18.30
C PRO A 8 -28.85 11.97 -17.18
N THR A 9 -29.34 11.51 -16.04
CA THR A 9 -28.69 11.33 -14.74
C THR A 9 -27.84 10.05 -14.71
N THR A 10 -26.79 10.11 -13.88
CA THR A 10 -25.97 9.01 -13.34
C THR A 10 -24.99 8.34 -14.30
N THR A 11 -23.78 8.91 -14.35
CA THR A 11 -22.59 8.06 -14.46
C THR A 11 -22.50 7.27 -13.16
N ASP A 12 -22.79 5.98 -13.28
CA ASP A 12 -22.47 4.96 -12.30
C ASP A 12 -20.95 4.94 -12.15
N THR A 13 -20.45 5.61 -11.10
CA THR A 13 -19.03 5.62 -10.74
C THR A 13 -18.78 4.39 -9.88
N SER A 14 -18.76 3.22 -10.53
CA SER A 14 -18.04 2.05 -10.04
C SER A 14 -16.54 2.36 -10.18
N LEU A 15 -15.93 2.87 -9.10
CA LEU A 15 -14.46 2.95 -8.95
C LEU A 15 -13.91 1.54 -8.76
N ASP A 16 -14.01 0.71 -9.80
CA ASP A 16 -13.35 -0.58 -9.84
C ASP A 16 -11.91 -0.37 -10.29
N SER A 17 -11.00 -0.45 -9.31
CA SER A 17 -9.53 -0.54 -9.42
C SER A 17 -8.83 0.59 -10.15
N GLU A 18 -7.98 1.33 -9.43
CA GLU A 18 -6.89 2.11 -10.02
C GLU A 18 -6.01 1.18 -10.87
N GLU A 19 -6.31 1.08 -12.17
CA GLU A 19 -5.47 0.39 -13.12
C GLU A 19 -4.18 1.18 -13.23
N LYS A 20 -3.09 0.62 -12.72
CA LYS A 20 -1.78 1.27 -12.69
C LYS A 20 -1.30 1.51 -14.12
N ILE A 21 -1.39 2.77 -14.57
CA ILE A 21 -1.22 3.14 -15.98
C ILE A 21 0.25 3.14 -16.42
N TYR A 22 1.22 3.15 -15.49
CA TYR A 22 2.63 3.32 -15.81
C TYR A 22 3.49 2.12 -15.38
N PRO A 23 4.43 1.68 -16.25
CA PRO A 23 5.35 0.61 -15.89
C PRO A 23 6.30 1.03 -14.76
N PRO A 24 6.79 0.09 -13.93
CA PRO A 24 7.73 0.37 -12.87
C PRO A 24 9.00 1.07 -13.38
N ILE A 25 9.40 2.17 -12.72
CA ILE A 25 10.60 2.91 -13.07
C ILE A 25 11.80 2.19 -12.45
N TYR A 26 12.71 1.71 -13.28
CA TYR A 26 13.89 1.01 -12.77
C TYR A 26 14.96 2.00 -12.28
N PRO A 27 15.78 1.65 -11.27
CA PRO A 27 16.68 2.59 -10.60
C PRO A 27 17.74 3.22 -11.51
N GLY A 28 18.09 2.52 -12.60
CA GLY A 28 19.02 3.03 -13.60
C GLY A 28 18.50 4.22 -14.40
N GLU A 29 17.17 4.36 -14.51
CA GLU A 29 16.55 5.53 -15.14
C GLU A 29 16.74 6.77 -14.28
N HIS A 30 16.51 6.68 -12.97
CA HIS A 30 16.85 7.75 -12.01
C HIS A 30 18.33 8.13 -12.08
N LEU A 31 19.24 7.15 -12.15
CA LEU A 31 20.67 7.44 -12.32
C LEU A 31 20.94 8.24 -13.61
N LEU A 32 20.27 7.89 -14.71
CA LEU A 32 20.48 8.55 -15.99
C LEU A 32 19.89 9.96 -16.03
N GLU A 33 18.61 10.09 -15.68
CA GLU A 33 17.82 11.31 -15.83
C GLU A 33 18.16 12.35 -14.75
N ASP A 34 18.33 11.93 -13.50
CA ASP A 34 18.45 12.86 -12.36
C ASP A 34 19.91 13.22 -12.05
N PHE A 35 20.87 12.38 -12.45
CA PHE A 35 22.29 12.57 -12.13
C PHE A 35 23.17 12.68 -13.36
N MET A 36 23.14 11.71 -14.27
CA MET A 36 24.10 11.67 -15.38
C MET A 36 23.85 12.75 -16.42
N LYS A 37 22.61 12.92 -16.90
CA LYS A 37 22.26 13.95 -17.90
C LYS A 37 22.50 15.37 -17.39
N PRO A 38 22.04 15.77 -16.17
CA PRO A 38 22.27 17.13 -15.68
C PRO A 38 23.74 17.48 -15.48
N LEU A 39 24.57 16.47 -15.18
CA LEU A 39 26.02 16.63 -14.97
C LEU A 39 26.85 16.41 -16.25
N GLY A 40 26.21 16.10 -17.38
CA GLY A 40 26.91 15.78 -18.64
C GLY A 40 27.85 14.58 -18.53
N LEU A 41 27.50 13.59 -17.70
CA LEU A 41 28.31 12.40 -17.46
C LEU A 41 27.97 11.28 -18.45
N SER A 42 28.99 10.76 -19.13
CA SER A 42 28.86 9.52 -19.88
C SER A 42 28.97 8.30 -18.95
N ALA A 43 28.40 7.16 -19.38
CA ALA A 43 28.53 5.90 -18.64
C ALA A 43 29.99 5.50 -18.40
N ASN A 44 30.85 5.70 -19.39
CA ASN A 44 32.29 5.44 -19.27
C ASN A 44 32.95 6.34 -18.23
N ARG A 45 32.64 7.64 -18.24
CA ARG A 45 33.19 8.59 -17.27
C ARG A 45 32.77 8.22 -15.85
N LEU A 46 31.47 7.98 -15.64
CA LEU A 46 30.97 7.55 -14.33
C LEU A 46 31.63 6.25 -13.87
N ALA A 47 31.76 5.27 -14.75
CA ALA A 47 32.38 4.00 -14.42
C ALA A 47 33.85 4.12 -13.95
N ILE A 48 34.62 5.01 -14.57
CA ILE A 48 36.01 5.31 -14.16
C ILE A 48 36.03 5.90 -12.75
N GLU A 49 35.18 6.91 -12.49
CA GLU A 49 35.10 7.58 -11.19
C GLU A 49 34.67 6.62 -10.07
N LEU A 50 33.72 5.73 -10.37
CA LEU A 50 33.24 4.71 -9.45
C LEU A 50 34.19 3.49 -9.35
N ARG A 51 35.21 3.41 -10.21
CA ARG A 51 36.15 2.27 -10.33
C ARG A 51 35.43 0.93 -10.53
N ILE A 52 34.50 0.90 -11.48
CA ILE A 52 33.76 -0.31 -11.90
C ILE A 52 33.75 -0.42 -13.43
N PRO A 53 33.47 -1.60 -14.00
CA PRO A 53 33.35 -1.74 -15.46
C PRO A 53 32.21 -0.89 -16.02
N ALA A 54 32.43 -0.21 -17.15
CA ALA A 54 31.39 0.58 -17.82
C ALA A 54 30.18 -0.24 -18.25
N THR A 55 30.38 -1.52 -18.57
CA THR A 55 29.31 -2.49 -18.85
C THR A 55 28.35 -2.63 -17.67
N ARG A 56 28.83 -2.46 -16.43
CA ARG A 56 27.97 -2.49 -15.23
C ARG A 56 27.03 -1.29 -15.22
N ILE A 57 27.54 -0.09 -15.49
CA ILE A 57 26.74 1.15 -15.53
C ILE A 57 25.72 1.09 -16.66
N LEU A 58 26.12 0.69 -17.87
CA LEU A 58 25.20 0.52 -18.99
C LEU A 58 24.11 -0.51 -18.69
N ALA A 59 24.46 -1.65 -18.08
CA ALA A 59 23.47 -2.65 -17.71
C ALA A 59 22.46 -2.12 -16.68
N ILE A 60 22.91 -1.32 -15.71
CA ILE A 60 22.02 -0.67 -14.73
C ILE A 60 21.08 0.32 -15.42
N ILE A 61 21.63 1.23 -16.26
CA ILE A 61 20.85 2.25 -17.00
C ILE A 61 19.86 1.63 -18.00
N HIS A 62 20.04 0.37 -18.39
CA HIS A 62 19.10 -0.34 -19.28
C HIS A 62 18.21 -1.34 -18.55
N GLY A 63 18.17 -1.32 -17.21
CA GLY A 63 17.35 -2.24 -16.41
C GLY A 63 17.78 -3.71 -16.52
N LYS A 64 18.96 -3.99 -17.09
CA LYS A 64 19.50 -5.36 -17.27
C LYS A 64 20.26 -5.87 -16.04
N ARG A 65 20.47 -5.01 -15.05
CA ARG A 65 21.18 -5.32 -13.81
C ARG A 65 20.69 -4.42 -12.68
N SER A 66 20.45 -5.03 -11.52
CA SER A 66 20.13 -4.32 -10.27
C SER A 66 21.32 -3.57 -9.68
N ILE A 67 21.03 -2.49 -8.95
CA ILE A 67 22.01 -1.82 -8.09
C ILE A 67 22.29 -2.72 -6.89
N THR A 68 23.56 -3.10 -6.72
CA THR A 68 24.03 -3.87 -5.57
C THR A 68 24.53 -2.95 -4.45
N GLY A 69 24.68 -3.48 -3.23
CA GLY A 69 25.24 -2.71 -2.11
C GLY A 69 26.61 -2.07 -2.38
N ASP A 70 27.52 -2.78 -3.06
CA ASP A 70 28.82 -2.20 -3.52
C ASP A 70 28.61 -1.01 -4.46
N THR A 71 27.67 -1.12 -5.41
CA THR A 71 27.41 -0.05 -6.37
C THR A 71 26.71 1.13 -5.70
N ALA A 72 25.77 0.88 -4.79
CA ALA A 72 25.10 1.90 -3.99
C ALA A 72 26.08 2.71 -3.11
N LEU A 73 27.05 2.04 -2.47
CA LEU A 73 28.10 2.71 -1.70
C LEU A 73 28.96 3.62 -2.57
N ARG A 74 29.34 3.16 -3.76
CA ARG A 74 30.14 3.95 -4.72
C ARG A 74 29.34 5.15 -5.24
N LEU A 75 28.11 4.94 -5.68
CA LEU A 75 27.22 6.00 -6.16
C LEU A 75 26.97 7.03 -5.08
N GLY A 76 26.65 6.61 -3.86
CA GLY A 76 26.46 7.49 -2.71
C GLY A 76 27.69 8.34 -2.42
N ARG A 77 28.88 7.71 -2.41
CA ARG A 77 30.13 8.44 -2.21
C ARG A 77 30.42 9.46 -3.32
N TYR A 78 30.11 9.13 -4.58
CA TYR A 78 30.40 10.00 -5.72
C TYR A 78 29.41 11.17 -5.84
N PHE A 79 28.11 10.91 -5.69
CA PHE A 79 27.07 11.93 -5.85
C PHE A 79 26.71 12.66 -4.54
N GLY A 80 27.35 12.33 -3.43
CA GLY A 80 27.02 12.93 -2.12
C GLY A 80 25.67 12.49 -1.57
N THR A 81 25.14 11.35 -2.04
CA THR A 81 23.88 10.76 -1.56
C THR A 81 24.16 9.59 -0.60
N SER A 82 23.12 9.08 0.07
CA SER A 82 23.28 7.89 0.92
C SER A 82 23.27 6.61 0.07
N ALA A 83 24.00 5.58 0.49
CA ALA A 83 23.87 4.26 -0.16
C ALA A 83 22.44 3.68 -0.01
N ARG A 84 21.75 4.03 1.08
CA ARG A 84 20.36 3.64 1.32
C ARG A 84 19.42 4.23 0.27
N PHE A 85 19.64 5.47 -0.16
CA PHE A 85 18.84 6.08 -1.23
C PHE A 85 18.81 5.19 -2.48
N TRP A 86 19.97 4.72 -2.94
CA TRP A 86 20.06 3.83 -4.10
C TRP A 86 19.46 2.45 -3.87
N MET A 87 19.66 1.88 -2.67
CA MET A 87 19.06 0.59 -2.31
C MET A 87 17.52 0.69 -2.20
N ASN A 88 17.00 1.82 -1.74
CA ASN A 88 15.56 2.04 -1.65
C ASN A 88 14.93 2.11 -3.05
N LEU A 89 15.56 2.81 -4.01
CA LEU A 89 15.09 2.78 -5.40
C LEU A 89 15.02 1.35 -5.95
N GLN A 90 16.07 0.55 -5.70
CA GLN A 90 16.08 -0.85 -6.11
C GLN A 90 14.98 -1.67 -5.42
N ALA A 91 14.83 -1.53 -4.12
CA ALA A 91 13.81 -2.25 -3.36
C ALA A 91 12.39 -1.88 -3.81
N HIS A 92 12.13 -0.59 -4.08
CA HIS A 92 10.85 -0.14 -4.60
C HIS A 92 10.55 -0.79 -5.95
N TYR A 93 11.47 -0.70 -6.92
CA TYR A 93 11.30 -1.33 -8.23
C TYR A 93 11.10 -2.86 -8.11
N ASP A 94 11.90 -3.55 -7.31
CA ASP A 94 11.82 -5.00 -7.16
C ASP A 94 10.48 -5.43 -6.53
N LEU A 95 9.98 -4.68 -5.55
CA LEU A 95 8.66 -4.92 -4.94
C LEU A 95 7.54 -4.65 -5.94
N GLU A 96 7.64 -3.56 -6.69
CA GLU A 96 6.63 -3.16 -7.67
C GLU A 96 6.45 -4.22 -8.76
N VAL A 97 7.55 -4.73 -9.31
CA VAL A 97 7.55 -5.82 -10.29
C VAL A 97 6.99 -7.10 -9.66
N ALA A 98 7.37 -7.43 -8.42
CA ALA A 98 6.87 -8.61 -7.72
C ALA A 98 5.37 -8.53 -7.40
N GLU A 99 4.87 -7.33 -7.07
CA GLU A 99 3.45 -7.06 -6.85
C GLU A 99 2.64 -7.25 -8.14
N ASP A 100 3.13 -6.72 -9.25
CA ASP A 100 2.49 -6.88 -10.57
C ASP A 100 2.49 -8.36 -11.01
N ASP A 101 3.59 -9.09 -10.80
CA ASP A 101 3.73 -10.49 -11.23
C ASP A 101 2.97 -11.48 -10.34
N ALA A 102 2.99 -11.28 -9.02
CA ALA A 102 2.57 -12.29 -8.06
C ALA A 102 1.73 -11.76 -6.89
N GLY A 103 1.53 -10.44 -6.75
CA GLY A 103 0.89 -9.82 -5.59
C GLY A 103 -0.48 -10.43 -5.25
N LYS A 104 -1.42 -10.42 -6.22
CA LYS A 104 -2.77 -11.00 -6.03
C LYS A 104 -2.76 -12.49 -5.69
N LYS A 105 -1.81 -13.23 -6.26
CA LYS A 105 -1.64 -14.66 -5.99
C LYS A 105 -1.11 -14.89 -4.57
N ILE A 106 -0.09 -14.15 -4.17
CA ILE A 106 0.50 -14.20 -2.83
C ILE A 106 -0.55 -13.82 -1.78
N GLU A 107 -1.31 -12.74 -2.01
CA GLU A 107 -2.37 -12.32 -1.11
C GLU A 107 -3.42 -13.42 -0.91
N ARG A 108 -3.81 -14.10 -1.99
CA ARG A 108 -4.76 -15.23 -1.93
C ARG A 108 -4.17 -16.46 -1.22
N ASP A 109 -2.94 -16.84 -1.55
CA ASP A 109 -2.33 -18.12 -1.16
C ASP A 109 -1.61 -18.06 0.21
N VAL A 110 -1.13 -16.90 0.62
CA VAL A 110 -0.41 -16.68 1.88
C VAL A 110 -1.37 -16.11 2.92
N ILE A 111 -1.61 -16.88 3.97
CA ILE A 111 -2.42 -16.46 5.11
C ILE A 111 -1.48 -15.75 6.09
N PRO A 112 -1.73 -14.47 6.45
CA PRO A 112 -0.98 -13.80 7.50
C PRO A 112 -1.01 -14.63 8.78
N ARG A 113 0.13 -14.64 9.47
CA ARG A 113 0.23 -15.36 10.74
C ARG A 113 -0.72 -14.71 11.76
N PRO A 114 -1.66 -15.47 12.34
CA PRO A 114 -2.76 -14.89 13.11
C PRO A 114 -2.30 -14.26 14.41
N ASP A 115 -1.29 -14.82 15.10
CA ASP A 115 -0.75 -14.29 16.37
C ASP A 115 0.20 -13.09 16.20
N ILE A 116 0.45 -12.66 14.96
CA ILE A 116 1.14 -11.40 14.69
C ILE A 116 0.04 -10.37 14.43
N PRO A 117 -0.17 -9.38 15.31
CA PRO A 117 -1.10 -8.29 15.04
C PRO A 117 -0.87 -7.73 13.65
N GLY A 118 -1.95 -7.31 12.98
CA GLY A 118 -1.90 -6.72 11.65
C GLY A 118 -0.72 -5.76 11.51
N PRO A 119 -0.12 -5.65 10.32
CA PRO A 119 1.12 -4.89 10.15
C PRO A 119 1.03 -3.54 10.87
N PRO A 120 1.95 -3.24 11.81
CA PRO A 120 1.87 -2.09 12.74
C PRO A 120 2.02 -0.72 12.07
N THR A 121 1.76 -0.66 10.77
CA THR A 121 1.94 0.47 9.88
C THR A 121 0.73 0.70 8.96
N LEU A 122 -0.33 -0.13 9.04
CA LEU A 122 -1.55 0.14 8.29
C LEU A 122 -2.34 1.29 8.92
N SER A 123 -3.09 1.99 8.09
CA SER A 123 -4.14 2.90 8.53
C SER A 123 -5.26 2.13 9.23
N VAL A 124 -6.18 2.83 9.91
CA VAL A 124 -7.32 2.18 10.58
C VAL A 124 -8.20 1.45 9.56
N SER A 125 -8.40 2.04 8.37
CA SER A 125 -9.10 1.37 7.26
C SER A 125 -8.37 0.11 6.78
N GLY A 126 -7.04 0.14 6.70
CA GLY A 126 -6.23 -1.03 6.32
C GLY A 126 -6.31 -2.16 7.34
N GLU A 127 -6.32 -1.85 8.64
CA GLU A 127 -6.52 -2.85 9.70
C GLU A 127 -7.91 -3.50 9.63
N LEU A 128 -8.93 -2.76 9.21
CA LEU A 128 -10.30 -3.27 9.08
C LEU A 128 -10.49 -4.11 7.80
N GLU A 129 -9.85 -3.74 6.68
CA GLU A 129 -9.79 -4.60 5.49
C GLU A 129 -9.02 -5.90 5.78
N TRP A 130 -7.97 -5.85 6.60
CA TRP A 130 -7.31 -7.05 7.11
C TRP A 130 -8.29 -7.92 7.93
N ALA A 131 -9.07 -7.33 8.83
CA ALA A 131 -10.08 -8.04 9.60
C ALA A 131 -11.15 -8.68 8.70
N ARG A 132 -11.56 -7.99 7.63
CA ARG A 132 -12.49 -8.49 6.60
C ARG A 132 -11.92 -9.70 5.86
N ALA A 133 -10.68 -9.63 5.40
CA ALA A 133 -10.02 -10.74 4.72
C ALA A 133 -9.88 -11.96 5.64
N TYR A 134 -9.56 -11.72 6.92
CA TYR A 134 -9.45 -12.76 7.95
C TYR A 134 -10.80 -13.43 8.23
N PHE A 135 -11.84 -12.62 8.39
CA PHE A 135 -13.22 -13.04 8.55
C PHE A 135 -13.72 -13.86 7.35
N GLN A 136 -13.35 -13.44 6.13
CA GLN A 136 -13.77 -14.13 4.91
C GLN A 136 -13.18 -15.53 4.74
N ARG A 137 -12.11 -15.84 5.47
CA ARG A 137 -11.44 -17.14 5.48
C ARG A 137 -11.94 -18.09 6.57
N GLY A 138 -12.98 -17.71 7.32
CA GLY A 138 -13.67 -18.59 8.27
C GLY A 138 -12.98 -18.72 9.63
N ARG A 139 -12.14 -17.76 10.00
CA ARG A 139 -11.35 -17.75 11.25
C ARG A 139 -11.97 -16.81 12.29
N LEU A 140 -13.29 -16.90 12.45
CA LEU A 140 -14.09 -16.02 13.31
C LEU A 140 -13.64 -16.05 14.77
N ASP A 141 -13.17 -17.20 15.22
CA ASP A 141 -12.75 -17.52 16.59
C ASP A 141 -11.42 -16.87 17.02
N GLN A 142 -10.72 -16.22 16.10
CA GLN A 142 -9.34 -15.80 16.33
C GLN A 142 -9.11 -14.30 16.18
N LEU A 143 -10.14 -13.54 15.77
CA LEU A 143 -10.06 -12.09 15.74
C LEU A 143 -10.26 -11.55 17.16
N SER A 144 -9.35 -10.72 17.63
CA SER A 144 -9.40 -10.12 18.97
C SER A 144 -8.77 -8.73 18.99
N ALA A 145 -8.98 -7.99 20.08
CA ALA A 145 -8.40 -6.66 20.30
C ALA A 145 -6.86 -6.63 20.19
N GLU A 146 -6.19 -7.76 20.44
CA GLU A 146 -4.73 -7.85 20.40
C GLU A 146 -4.16 -7.75 18.98
N HIS A 147 -5.01 -7.92 17.96
CA HIS A 147 -4.60 -8.01 16.56
C HIS A 147 -4.64 -6.69 15.79
N MET A 148 -5.22 -5.63 16.38
CA MET A 148 -5.42 -4.35 15.70
C MET A 148 -5.23 -3.18 16.66
N SER A 149 -5.10 -1.97 16.12
CA SER A 149 -5.05 -0.77 16.94
C SER A 149 -6.31 -0.60 17.77
N ALA A 150 -6.18 0.10 18.89
CA ALA A 150 -7.34 0.48 19.71
C ALA A 150 -8.38 1.28 18.89
N ALA A 151 -7.94 2.04 17.88
CA ALA A 151 -8.83 2.80 17.01
C ALA A 151 -9.71 1.89 16.16
N ALA A 152 -9.11 0.91 15.47
CA ALA A 152 -9.86 -0.07 14.67
C ALA A 152 -10.80 -0.93 15.54
N TRP A 153 -10.30 -1.41 16.68
CA TRP A 153 -11.11 -2.23 17.59
C TRP A 153 -12.29 -1.45 18.18
N ASN A 154 -12.07 -0.20 18.59
CA ASN A 154 -13.14 0.65 19.11
C ASN A 154 -14.20 0.94 18.04
N LEU A 155 -13.79 1.15 16.79
CA LEU A 155 -14.73 1.39 15.69
C LEU A 155 -15.60 0.17 15.43
N LEU A 156 -15.03 -1.04 15.41
CA LEU A 156 -15.80 -2.28 15.32
C LEU A 156 -16.79 -2.43 16.49
N ASN A 157 -16.37 -2.12 17.71
CA ASN A 157 -17.25 -2.15 18.89
C ASN A 157 -18.37 -1.12 18.81
N GLU A 158 -18.10 0.09 18.34
CA GLU A 158 -19.10 1.13 18.16
C GLU A 158 -20.17 0.71 17.15
N VAL A 159 -19.73 0.20 15.98
CA VAL A 159 -20.64 -0.29 14.94
C VAL A 159 -21.43 -1.50 15.42
N ALA A 160 -20.80 -2.44 16.13
CA ALA A 160 -21.48 -3.61 16.70
C ALA A 160 -22.55 -3.18 17.70
N ARG A 161 -22.22 -2.29 18.64
CA ARG A 161 -23.18 -1.78 19.63
C ARG A 161 -24.30 -0.99 18.99
N PHE A 162 -24.02 -0.19 17.97
CA PHE A 162 -25.05 0.55 17.24
C PHE A 162 -26.02 -0.40 16.51
N ARG A 163 -25.49 -1.44 15.85
CA ARG A 163 -26.32 -2.41 15.11
C ARG A 163 -27.10 -3.36 16.00
N TYR A 164 -26.52 -3.73 17.15
CA TYR A 164 -27.06 -4.73 18.06
C TYR A 164 -27.36 -4.14 19.44
N GLU A 165 -27.78 -2.87 19.48
CA GLU A 165 -28.07 -2.14 20.71
C GLU A 165 -29.07 -2.88 21.59
N THR A 166 -30.09 -3.49 20.96
CA THR A 166 -31.12 -4.30 21.62
C THR A 166 -30.56 -5.54 22.34
N TYR A 167 -29.40 -6.03 21.91
CA TYR A 167 -28.74 -7.21 22.48
C TYR A 167 -27.58 -6.86 23.41
N GLY A 168 -27.18 -5.58 23.50
CA GLY A 168 -26.06 -5.13 24.31
C GLY A 168 -24.71 -5.76 23.91
N LEU A 169 -24.61 -6.30 22.69
CA LEU A 169 -23.42 -6.99 22.22
C LEU A 169 -22.37 -5.98 21.73
N ASP A 170 -21.14 -6.15 22.20
CA ASP A 170 -19.97 -5.56 21.56
C ASP A 170 -19.45 -6.47 20.43
N PHE A 171 -18.36 -6.07 19.78
CA PHE A 171 -17.89 -6.81 18.62
C PHE A 171 -17.40 -8.22 18.98
N GLN A 172 -16.77 -8.39 20.14
CA GLN A 172 -16.34 -9.71 20.62
C GLN A 172 -17.54 -10.62 20.89
N GLY A 173 -18.58 -10.12 21.57
CA GLY A 173 -19.81 -10.87 21.81
C GLY A 173 -20.53 -11.24 20.51
N ALA A 174 -20.49 -10.38 19.50
CA ALA A 174 -21.01 -10.67 18.17
C ALA A 174 -20.20 -11.79 17.48
N LEU A 175 -18.86 -11.77 17.55
CA LEU A 175 -18.01 -12.83 16.99
C LEU A 175 -18.33 -14.21 17.59
N GLU A 176 -18.62 -14.26 18.89
CA GLU A 176 -18.88 -15.52 19.62
C GLU A 176 -20.30 -16.06 19.42
N SER A 177 -21.27 -15.17 19.17
CA SER A 177 -22.70 -15.50 19.23
C SER A 177 -23.41 -15.48 17.89
N MET A 178 -22.80 -14.90 16.85
CA MET A 178 -23.48 -14.60 15.59
C MET A 178 -22.90 -15.34 14.39
N SER A 179 -23.70 -15.47 13.34
CA SER A 179 -23.24 -16.10 12.12
C SER A 179 -22.32 -15.16 11.34
N ARG A 180 -21.49 -15.75 10.48
CA ARG A 180 -20.65 -15.00 9.55
C ARG A 180 -21.45 -14.01 8.68
N LYS A 181 -22.69 -14.32 8.33
CA LYS A 181 -23.50 -13.42 7.50
C LYS A 181 -23.89 -12.15 8.27
N ASP A 182 -23.99 -12.24 9.58
CA ASP A 182 -24.47 -11.16 10.43
C ASP A 182 -23.32 -10.27 10.95
N ILE A 183 -22.10 -10.79 11.03
CA ILE A 183 -20.92 -10.00 11.44
C ILE A 183 -20.32 -9.23 10.26
N GLN A 184 -20.43 -9.73 9.02
CA GLN A 184 -19.88 -9.07 7.81
C GLN A 184 -20.30 -7.59 7.69
N PRO A 185 -21.58 -7.21 7.90
CA PRO A 185 -22.01 -5.82 7.84
C PRO A 185 -21.39 -4.90 8.90
N ILE A 186 -20.95 -5.44 10.05
CA ILE A 186 -20.26 -4.66 11.08
C ILE A 186 -18.89 -4.23 10.55
N ILE A 187 -18.17 -5.18 9.94
CA ILE A 187 -16.83 -4.97 9.39
C ILE A 187 -16.91 -4.01 8.19
N ASP A 188 -17.85 -4.24 7.27
CA ASP A 188 -18.02 -3.39 6.08
C ASP A 188 -18.35 -1.93 6.48
N GLU A 189 -19.25 -1.71 7.45
CA GLU A 189 -19.57 -0.35 7.91
C GLU A 189 -18.41 0.32 8.68
N ALA A 190 -17.64 -0.46 9.46
CA ALA A 190 -16.45 0.07 10.13
C ALA A 190 -15.40 0.54 9.11
N ILE A 191 -15.20 -0.21 8.02
CA ILE A 191 -14.31 0.18 6.91
C ILE A 191 -14.76 1.51 6.29
N GLU A 192 -16.05 1.64 5.95
CA GLU A 192 -16.60 2.87 5.37
C GLU A 192 -16.46 4.09 6.31
N ARG A 193 -16.65 3.88 7.62
CA ARG A 193 -16.45 4.94 8.63
C ARG A 193 -14.98 5.34 8.75
N ALA A 194 -14.06 4.38 8.74
CA ALA A 194 -12.63 4.65 8.81
C ALA A 194 -12.12 5.41 7.58
N GLN A 195 -12.52 4.98 6.37
CA GLN A 195 -12.17 5.65 5.12
C GLN A 195 -12.65 7.11 5.10
N ARG A 196 -13.90 7.37 5.55
CA ARG A 196 -14.42 8.75 5.66
C ARG A 196 -13.61 9.60 6.63
N ALA A 197 -13.24 9.06 7.78
CA ALA A 197 -12.46 9.78 8.79
C ALA A 197 -11.03 10.11 8.30
N GLU A 198 -10.40 9.18 7.59
CA GLU A 198 -9.05 9.37 7.04
C GLU A 198 -9.00 10.42 5.93
N VAL A 199 -10.01 10.45 5.04
CA VAL A 199 -10.15 11.48 4.00
C VAL A 199 -10.34 12.88 4.60
N HIS A 200 -11.10 13.00 5.70
CA HIS A 200 -11.33 14.30 6.36
C HIS A 200 -10.18 14.74 7.27
N GLY A 201 -9.32 13.81 7.72
CA GLY A 201 -8.10 14.12 8.47
C GLY A 201 -7.01 14.79 7.65
N THR A 202 -6.98 14.57 6.33
CA THR A 202 -6.00 15.17 5.42
C THR A 202 -6.31 16.63 5.03
N GLU A 203 -7.57 17.07 5.12
CA GLU A 203 -7.95 18.46 4.80
C GLU A 203 -7.69 19.44 5.96
N GLY A 204 -7.51 18.95 7.18
CA GLY A 204 -7.27 19.77 8.38
C GLY A 204 -5.80 20.15 8.66
N SER A 205 -4.83 19.65 7.89
CA SER A 205 -3.40 19.85 8.17
C SER A 205 -2.71 20.91 7.29
N VAL A 206 -3.43 21.61 6.40
CA VAL A 206 -2.87 22.66 5.52
C VAL A 206 -3.24 24.09 5.97
N ALA A 207 -3.94 24.24 7.10
CA ALA A 207 -4.24 25.54 7.69
C ALA A 207 -3.84 25.58 9.16
N GLY A 208 -2.57 25.86 9.42
CA GLY A 208 -2.01 26.08 10.76
C GLY A 208 -0.66 26.76 10.69
#